data_AF-A0A935ZB90-F1
#
_entry.id   AF-A0A935ZB90-F1
#
_cell.length_a   1.000
_cell.length_b   1.000
_cell.length_c   1.000
_cell.angle_alpha   90.00
_cell.angle_beta   90.00
_cell.angle_gamma   90.00
#
_symmetry.space_group_name_H-M   'P 1'
#
loop_
_entity.id
_entity.type
_entity.pdbx_description
1 polymer ?
#
loop_
_entity_poly.entity_id
_entity_poly.type
_entity_poly.pdbx_seq_one_letter_code
_entity_poly.pdbx_strand_id
1 'polypeptide(L)'
;MAFFSRFAGVRNVAFGLAAITLGTVGMGACSAESPDDGGADESYQNHTVGQHIQKNSKYLWVDGTYEDAERVRGAFGEESLAGVPDGDPITLWLQAWTDRIDAVVRADLERKTGQKLVAPKPVVKVLKSNNTFNAWVTSLPACTGVPFNLASGETAPGVTAHVDTSSVQAGDVPCLKTKGWSPKELASLFNTGKPACELSYDTSFHAKAGCPGAESKGEDTTIFATTPHIRFATDLLSHFRDERSAIVVVAHELAHYYRAHGSPIYAHKYGFWYDQGATVARRPVPAQNAAELEALYRDVLSGARPIGGETWQTKVSARVRPFLLDGLGPIVALRSDPAFVCAEAAGLARAGLPTLRPGEIATPAQQSAYVTYENALFACASKWRIVEANAGPNEITTEELKLAVGLGQAVPPAIAPGKTVGDVIAALQAEAQKKDASEKKLLEKLRQNRIGLYTTEQEADDLAMELSVRVGLDPTDVLAGWVGFLEAIESYYADAGLTREEVLAQIAQSGDIDAATCKSYLDAGFVKDDKKTPITVTIGSIESKHHTSCYRLYNLWREARAHKYVKGPVQKPLPYDWETLRKSAETYSKNPGPPPGGGGGDAGPLPDAGPLPDAGPFDAGPFDAGRD
;
A
#
# COMPACT_ATOMS: atom_id res chain seq x y z
N MET A 1 -64.01 6.17 -2.54
CA MET A 1 -65.03 6.56 -1.55
C MET A 1 -64.72 5.86 -0.23
N ALA A 2 -64.53 6.66 0.83
CA ALA A 2 -64.54 6.36 2.27
C ALA A 2 -64.14 4.95 2.77
N PHE A 3 -63.11 4.88 3.63
CA PHE A 3 -63.31 4.92 5.09
C PHE A 3 -61.97 5.02 5.86
N PHE A 4 -61.89 6.04 6.73
CA PHE A 4 -60.92 6.18 7.81
C PHE A 4 -61.27 5.21 8.95
N SER A 5 -60.28 4.64 9.66
CA SER A 5 -60.14 4.81 11.11
C SER A 5 -58.90 4.11 11.69
N ARG A 6 -58.01 4.93 12.27
CA ARG A 6 -57.31 4.78 13.57
C ARG A 6 -56.75 3.41 13.98
N PHE A 7 -55.42 3.36 14.10
CA PHE A 7 -54.78 3.03 15.39
C PHE A 7 -53.49 3.85 15.53
N ALA A 8 -53.49 4.75 16.53
CA ALA A 8 -52.29 5.32 17.11
C ALA A 8 -51.90 4.44 18.31
N GLY A 9 -50.64 4.05 18.41
CA GLY A 9 -50.18 3.35 19.61
C GLY A 9 -48.82 2.67 19.46
N VAL A 10 -47.81 3.31 20.07
CA VAL A 10 -46.57 2.71 20.59
C VAL A 10 -45.47 2.38 19.57
N ARG A 11 -44.59 3.39 19.45
CA ARG A 11 -43.18 3.28 19.07
C ARG A 11 -42.50 2.13 19.82
N ASN A 12 -41.94 1.19 19.07
CA ASN A 12 -40.74 0.42 19.41
C ASN A 12 -40.28 -0.28 18.12
N VAL A 13 -39.74 0.50 17.19
CA VAL A 13 -38.89 -0.05 16.13
C VAL A 13 -37.52 -0.19 16.76
N ALA A 14 -37.24 -1.37 17.30
CA ALA A 14 -35.89 -1.80 17.59
C ALA A 14 -35.12 -1.78 16.26
N PHE A 15 -34.31 -0.74 16.07
CA PHE A 15 -33.34 -0.68 14.99
C PHE A 15 -32.32 -1.78 15.26
N GLY A 16 -32.45 -2.90 14.54
CA GLY A 16 -31.39 -3.86 14.38
C GLY A 16 -30.28 -3.24 13.55
N LEU A 17 -29.44 -2.41 14.17
CA LEU A 17 -28.07 -2.25 13.72
C LEU A 17 -27.39 -3.61 13.94
N ALA A 18 -27.44 -4.47 12.91
CA ALA A 18 -26.45 -5.50 12.78
C ALA A 18 -25.11 -4.78 12.80
N ALA A 19 -24.34 -4.97 13.88
CA ALA A 19 -22.95 -4.58 13.95
C ALA A 19 -22.23 -5.37 12.86
N ILE A 20 -22.22 -4.82 11.64
CA ILE A 20 -21.24 -5.18 10.64
C ILE A 20 -19.93 -4.61 11.20
N THR A 21 -19.25 -5.39 12.02
CA THR A 21 -17.80 -5.27 12.20
C THR A 21 -17.18 -5.60 10.85
N LEU A 22 -17.27 -4.66 9.92
CA LEU A 22 -16.34 -4.54 8.81
C LEU A 22 -15.00 -4.23 9.48
N GLY A 23 -14.32 -5.27 9.93
CA GLY A 23 -12.89 -5.21 10.12
C GLY A 23 -12.31 -4.93 8.75
N THR A 24 -12.09 -3.65 8.46
CA THR A 24 -11.34 -3.20 7.29
C THR A 24 -9.90 -3.65 7.49
N VAL A 25 -9.65 -4.92 7.19
CA VAL A 25 -8.29 -5.40 6.89
C VAL A 25 -7.94 -4.71 5.59
N GLY A 26 -7.31 -3.54 5.69
CA GLY A 26 -6.84 -2.77 4.54
C GLY A 26 -5.77 -3.57 3.81
N MET A 27 -6.19 -4.42 2.87
CA MET A 27 -5.31 -5.10 1.92
C MET A 27 -4.92 -4.11 0.84
N GLY A 28 -4.02 -3.19 1.15
CA GLY A 28 -3.31 -2.51 0.10
C GLY A 28 -2.15 -3.39 -0.40
N ALA A 29 -1.90 -3.33 -1.71
CA ALA A 29 -0.63 -3.72 -2.32
C ALA A 29 0.54 -3.36 -1.38
N CYS A 30 1.29 -4.38 -0.92
CA CYS A 30 2.42 -4.26 0.02
C CYS A 30 2.18 -3.40 1.30
N SER A 31 0.93 -3.15 1.69
CA SER A 31 0.59 -2.23 2.78
C SER A 31 -0.15 -2.92 3.93
N ALA A 32 0.34 -4.10 4.34
CA ALA A 32 0.03 -4.64 5.66
C ALA A 32 0.46 -3.61 6.73
N GLU A 33 -0.52 -2.92 7.29
CA GLU A 33 -0.34 -1.88 8.30
C GLU A 33 -0.25 -2.52 9.68
N SER A 34 0.92 -2.44 10.30
CA SER A 34 0.99 -2.34 11.76
C SER A 34 2.07 -1.33 12.16
N PRO A 35 1.70 -0.20 12.80
CA PRO A 35 2.65 0.76 13.36
C PRO A 35 3.19 0.31 14.74
N ASP A 36 3.41 -0.98 15.00
CA ASP A 36 3.81 -1.49 16.33
C ASP A 36 5.02 -2.45 16.34
N ASP A 37 5.94 -2.12 17.26
CA ASP A 37 7.02 -2.88 17.89
C ASP A 37 8.26 -3.37 17.10
N GLY A 38 9.41 -2.75 17.44
CA GLY A 38 10.71 -3.44 17.49
C GLY A 38 11.80 -2.79 16.66
N GLY A 39 12.76 -2.14 17.32
CA GLY A 39 13.99 -1.66 16.68
C GLY A 39 14.64 -2.76 15.85
N ALA A 40 14.90 -2.46 14.58
CA ALA A 40 15.51 -3.40 13.66
C ALA A 40 16.84 -3.92 14.25
N ASP A 41 16.98 -5.24 14.32
CA ASP A 41 18.20 -5.93 14.76
C ASP A 41 19.31 -5.67 13.71
N GLU A 42 20.52 -5.33 14.17
CA GLU A 42 21.66 -4.97 13.31
C GLU A 42 21.99 -6.06 12.25
N SER A 43 21.67 -7.33 12.55
CA SER A 43 21.93 -8.46 11.65
C SER A 43 21.03 -8.50 10.40
N TYR A 44 19.91 -7.77 10.40
CA TYR A 44 18.92 -7.80 9.32
C TYR A 44 18.94 -6.57 8.40
N GLN A 45 19.70 -5.52 8.71
CA GLN A 45 19.62 -4.23 8.02
C GLN A 45 20.48 -4.12 6.75
N ASN A 46 21.28 -5.14 6.44
CA ASN A 46 22.16 -5.14 5.28
C ASN A 46 21.55 -5.94 4.12
N HIS A 47 21.20 -5.26 3.03
CA HIS A 47 21.20 -5.89 1.71
C HIS A 47 22.64 -6.26 1.42
N THR A 48 22.88 -7.56 1.36
CA THR A 48 24.13 -8.09 0.87
C THR A 48 23.92 -8.36 -0.61
N VAL A 49 24.75 -7.79 -1.49
CA VAL A 49 24.67 -8.06 -2.94
C VAL A 49 24.57 -9.56 -3.19
N GLY A 50 23.54 -9.96 -3.92
CA GLY A 50 23.24 -11.34 -4.23
C GLY A 50 22.51 -12.11 -3.12
N GLN A 51 22.05 -11.43 -2.07
CA GLN A 51 21.05 -11.96 -1.16
C GLN A 51 19.68 -11.51 -1.67
N HIS A 52 19.14 -12.18 -2.69
CA HIS A 52 17.86 -11.78 -3.32
C HIS A 52 16.66 -12.10 -2.44
N ILE A 53 16.72 -13.18 -1.67
CA ILE A 53 15.65 -13.59 -0.75
C ILE A 53 16.06 -13.37 0.70
N GLN A 54 15.08 -13.12 1.57
CA GLN A 54 15.34 -13.07 3.01
C GLN A 54 15.64 -14.46 3.58
N LYS A 55 14.82 -15.44 3.20
CA LYS A 55 14.94 -16.84 3.62
C LYS A 55 14.28 -17.73 2.58
N ASN A 56 14.89 -18.87 2.29
CA ASN A 56 14.29 -19.88 1.42
C ASN A 56 13.26 -20.72 2.21
N SER A 57 12.06 -20.17 2.42
CA SER A 57 11.03 -20.80 3.25
C SER A 57 9.65 -20.77 2.61
N LYS A 58 8.99 -21.93 2.52
CA LYS A 58 7.64 -22.09 1.95
C LYS A 58 6.54 -21.35 2.72
N TYR A 59 6.84 -20.84 3.92
CA TYR A 59 5.90 -20.09 4.77
C TYR A 59 5.75 -18.63 4.36
N LEU A 60 6.62 -18.14 3.47
CA LEU A 60 6.61 -16.75 2.99
C LEU A 60 5.76 -16.55 1.74
N TRP A 61 5.51 -17.64 1.01
CA TRP A 61 4.74 -17.64 -0.22
C TRP A 61 3.58 -18.60 -0.10
N VAL A 62 2.47 -18.25 -0.75
CA VAL A 62 1.34 -19.15 -0.93
C VAL A 62 1.08 -19.29 -2.42
N ASP A 63 1.06 -20.54 -2.88
CA ASP A 63 0.72 -20.88 -4.25
C ASP A 63 -0.81 -20.87 -4.40
N GLY A 64 -1.30 -20.57 -5.59
CA GLY A 64 -2.72 -20.46 -5.87
C GLY A 64 -2.97 -20.09 -7.32
N THR A 65 -4.14 -20.45 -7.84
CA THR A 65 -4.55 -19.94 -9.16
C THR A 65 -4.93 -18.47 -9.04
N TYR A 66 -4.92 -17.76 -10.16
CA TYR A 66 -5.33 -16.36 -10.18
C TYR A 66 -6.80 -16.21 -9.76
N GLU A 67 -7.66 -17.15 -10.15
CA GLU A 67 -9.08 -17.15 -9.79
C GLU A 67 -9.29 -17.35 -8.28
N ASP A 68 -8.50 -18.20 -7.64
CA ASP A 68 -8.52 -18.35 -6.19
C ASP A 68 -8.09 -17.06 -5.49
N ALA A 69 -7.03 -16.41 -6.00
CA ALA A 69 -6.55 -15.14 -5.47
C ALA A 69 -7.59 -14.02 -5.63
N GLU A 70 -8.24 -13.92 -6.79
CA GLU A 70 -9.32 -12.94 -7.03
C GLU A 70 -10.54 -13.21 -6.14
N ARG A 71 -10.91 -14.47 -5.91
CA ARG A 71 -12.01 -14.81 -4.99
C ARG A 71 -11.71 -14.34 -3.57
N VAL A 72 -10.51 -14.62 -3.06
CA VAL A 72 -10.10 -14.19 -1.72
C VAL A 72 -10.09 -12.66 -1.65
N ARG A 73 -9.49 -11.99 -2.64
CA ARG A 73 -9.42 -10.53 -2.72
C ARG A 73 -10.80 -9.87 -2.76
N GLY A 74 -11.71 -10.38 -3.60
CA GLY A 74 -13.06 -9.85 -3.74
C GLY A 74 -13.89 -9.92 -2.45
N ALA A 75 -13.59 -10.86 -1.55
CA ALA A 75 -14.24 -10.93 -0.25
C ALA A 75 -13.81 -9.82 0.73
N PHE A 76 -12.68 -9.15 0.47
CA PHE A 76 -12.28 -7.93 1.18
C PHE A 76 -12.89 -6.66 0.57
N GLY A 77 -13.81 -6.81 -0.39
CA GLY A 77 -14.46 -5.68 -1.06
C GLY A 77 -13.54 -4.94 -2.04
N GLU A 78 -12.38 -5.51 -2.38
CA GLU A 78 -11.52 -4.99 -3.42
C GLU A 78 -12.13 -5.24 -4.80
N GLU A 79 -12.28 -4.18 -5.59
CA GLU A 79 -12.83 -4.29 -6.94
C GLU A 79 -11.95 -5.19 -7.82
N SER A 80 -12.60 -6.06 -8.61
CA SER A 80 -11.90 -6.83 -9.63
C SER A 80 -11.72 -6.01 -10.89
N LEU A 81 -10.46 -5.71 -11.22
CA LEU A 81 -10.13 -5.11 -12.51
C LEU A 81 -10.17 -6.19 -13.59
N ALA A 82 -10.72 -5.85 -14.76
CA ALA A 82 -10.72 -6.76 -15.89
C ALA A 82 -9.28 -7.04 -16.36
N GLY A 83 -8.95 -8.32 -16.57
CA GLY A 83 -7.65 -8.73 -17.08
C GLY A 83 -7.49 -8.42 -18.57
N VAL A 84 -6.28 -8.05 -18.97
CA VAL A 84 -5.79 -8.24 -20.34
C VAL A 84 -5.44 -9.73 -20.52
N PRO A 85 -5.76 -10.36 -21.67
CA PRO A 85 -5.46 -11.78 -21.88
C PRO A 85 -3.98 -12.12 -21.65
N ASP A 86 -3.72 -13.32 -21.10
CA ASP A 86 -2.34 -13.79 -20.83
C ASP A 86 -1.49 -13.92 -22.11
N GLY A 87 -2.15 -14.15 -23.26
CA GLY A 87 -1.51 -14.21 -24.59
C GLY A 87 -1.35 -12.86 -25.29
N ASP A 88 -1.76 -11.75 -24.67
CA ASP A 88 -1.55 -10.42 -25.26
C ASP A 88 -0.04 -10.09 -25.34
N PRO A 89 0.44 -9.45 -26.42
CA PRO A 89 1.83 -9.04 -26.56
C PRO A 89 2.43 -8.34 -25.33
N ILE A 90 1.68 -7.48 -24.64
CA ILE A 90 2.21 -6.77 -23.47
C ILE A 90 2.35 -7.69 -22.25
N THR A 91 1.40 -8.60 -22.04
CA THR A 91 1.46 -9.58 -20.96
C THR A 91 2.61 -10.56 -21.19
N LEU A 92 2.78 -11.05 -22.42
CA LEU A 92 3.89 -11.92 -22.80
C LEU A 92 5.24 -11.24 -22.64
N TRP A 93 5.36 -9.96 -23.02
CA TRP A 93 6.60 -9.19 -22.86
C TRP A 93 6.97 -9.02 -21.38
N LEU A 94 6.01 -8.64 -20.53
CA LEU A 94 6.22 -8.51 -19.08
C LEU A 94 6.58 -9.84 -18.43
N GLN A 95 5.89 -10.92 -18.81
CA GLN A 95 6.20 -12.27 -18.32
C GLN A 95 7.61 -12.71 -18.75
N ALA A 96 8.04 -12.39 -19.97
CA ALA A 96 9.37 -12.75 -20.45
C ALA A 96 10.49 -12.05 -19.66
N TRP A 97 10.33 -10.77 -19.31
CA TRP A 97 11.27 -10.08 -18.42
C TRP A 97 11.23 -10.62 -16.99
N THR A 98 10.03 -10.93 -16.50
CA THR A 98 9.83 -11.57 -15.19
C THR A 98 10.57 -12.91 -15.13
N ASP A 99 10.44 -13.74 -16.16
CA ASP A 99 11.11 -15.04 -16.27
C ASP A 99 12.64 -14.92 -16.33
N ARG A 100 13.17 -13.90 -17.01
CA ARG A 100 14.62 -13.64 -17.06
C ARG A 100 15.18 -13.31 -15.69
N ILE A 101 14.49 -12.47 -14.93
CA ILE A 101 14.90 -12.09 -13.58
C ILE A 101 14.74 -13.29 -12.63
N ASP A 102 13.65 -14.05 -12.73
CA ASP A 102 13.42 -15.26 -11.93
C ASP A 102 14.50 -16.32 -12.16
N ALA A 103 14.91 -16.53 -13.42
CA ALA A 103 16.00 -17.43 -13.75
C ALA A 103 17.33 -17.02 -13.08
N VAL A 104 17.64 -15.72 -13.04
CA VAL A 104 18.82 -15.18 -12.34
C VAL A 104 18.75 -15.48 -10.84
N VAL A 105 17.62 -15.18 -10.19
CA VAL A 105 17.46 -15.37 -8.74
C VAL A 105 17.57 -16.84 -8.36
N ARG A 106 16.88 -17.72 -9.09
CA ARG A 106 16.91 -19.17 -8.84
C ARG A 106 18.30 -19.76 -9.04
N ALA A 107 18.98 -19.39 -10.13
CA ALA A 107 20.33 -19.88 -10.41
C ALA A 107 21.35 -19.37 -9.38
N ASP A 108 21.24 -18.11 -8.95
CA ASP A 108 22.13 -17.54 -7.92
C ASP A 108 21.95 -18.23 -6.57
N LEU A 109 20.70 -18.47 -6.16
CA LEU A 109 20.39 -19.18 -4.91
C LEU A 109 20.89 -20.63 -4.94
N GLU A 110 20.59 -21.37 -6.00
CA GLU A 110 21.00 -22.78 -6.13
C GLU A 110 22.51 -22.90 -6.14
N ARG A 111 23.21 -22.01 -6.86
CA ARG A 111 24.68 -21.97 -6.86
C ARG A 111 25.27 -21.68 -5.48
N LYS A 112 24.67 -20.75 -4.71
CA LYS A 112 25.20 -20.32 -3.40
C LYS A 112 24.89 -21.28 -2.26
N THR A 113 23.71 -21.90 -2.30
CA THR A 113 23.17 -22.65 -1.15
C THR A 113 23.05 -24.15 -1.42
N GLY A 114 23.16 -24.58 -2.68
CA GLY A 114 22.85 -25.94 -3.12
C GLY A 114 21.35 -26.29 -3.05
N GLN A 115 20.49 -25.32 -2.75
CA GLN A 115 19.05 -25.50 -2.60
C GLN A 115 18.29 -24.79 -3.72
N LYS A 116 17.26 -25.47 -4.24
CA LYS A 116 16.30 -24.84 -5.13
C LYS A 116 15.44 -23.83 -4.36
N LEU A 117 15.10 -22.73 -5.03
CA LEU A 117 14.17 -21.74 -4.48
C LEU A 117 12.78 -22.37 -4.34
N VAL A 118 12.21 -22.28 -3.13
CA VAL A 118 10.87 -22.83 -2.83
C VAL A 118 9.73 -21.89 -3.21
N ALA A 119 10.02 -20.61 -3.45
CA ALA A 119 9.04 -19.65 -3.94
C ALA A 119 8.44 -20.14 -5.27
N PRO A 120 7.11 -20.08 -5.46
CA PRO A 120 6.46 -20.35 -6.73
C PRO A 120 7.05 -19.53 -7.89
N LYS A 121 6.75 -19.90 -9.13
CA LYS A 121 7.17 -19.06 -10.27
C LYS A 121 6.29 -17.80 -10.30
N PRO A 122 6.86 -16.59 -10.40
CA PRO A 122 6.05 -15.37 -10.54
C PRO A 122 5.25 -15.39 -11.85
N VAL A 123 4.02 -14.89 -11.78
CA VAL A 123 3.05 -14.85 -12.88
C VAL A 123 2.55 -13.42 -13.03
N VAL A 124 2.74 -12.85 -14.21
CA VAL A 124 2.27 -11.51 -14.56
C VAL A 124 0.77 -11.52 -14.84
N LYS A 125 0.09 -10.49 -14.35
CA LYS A 125 -1.30 -10.18 -14.67
C LYS A 125 -1.43 -8.70 -15.03
N VAL A 126 -1.80 -8.41 -16.27
CA VAL A 126 -2.04 -7.04 -16.72
C VAL A 126 -3.52 -6.72 -16.55
N LEU A 127 -3.82 -5.61 -15.90
CA LEU A 127 -5.15 -5.20 -15.51
C LEU A 127 -5.55 -3.95 -16.28
N LYS A 128 -6.71 -4.00 -16.92
CA LYS A 128 -7.30 -2.85 -17.61
C LYS A 128 -7.73 -1.83 -16.57
N SER A 129 -7.15 -0.64 -16.63
CA SER A 129 -7.45 0.48 -15.74
C SER A 129 -7.11 1.80 -16.41
N ASN A 130 -7.89 2.83 -16.05
CA ASN A 130 -7.76 4.22 -16.49
C ASN A 130 -7.58 5.21 -15.34
N ASN A 131 -7.39 4.69 -14.13
CA ASN A 131 -7.28 5.47 -12.91
C ASN A 131 -6.37 4.79 -11.87
N THR A 132 -5.55 3.84 -12.29
CA THR A 132 -4.64 3.08 -11.42
C THR A 132 -3.24 3.19 -11.97
N PHE A 133 -2.49 4.17 -11.51
CA PHE A 133 -1.07 4.31 -11.82
C PHE A 133 -0.25 3.45 -10.85
N ASN A 134 -0.29 2.12 -11.01
CA ASN A 134 0.45 1.22 -10.11
C ASN A 134 0.83 -0.13 -10.72
N ALA A 135 1.90 -0.72 -10.18
CA ALA A 135 2.22 -2.14 -10.26
C ALA A 135 2.36 -2.66 -8.82
N TRP A 136 2.08 -3.95 -8.59
CA TRP A 136 2.19 -4.50 -7.24
C TRP A 136 2.31 -6.02 -7.20
N VAL A 137 2.96 -6.48 -6.15
CA VAL A 137 2.86 -7.86 -5.67
C VAL A 137 1.70 -8.00 -4.69
N THR A 138 0.92 -9.06 -4.85
CA THR A 138 -0.22 -9.31 -3.97
C THR A 138 0.16 -10.28 -2.87
N SER A 139 -0.16 -9.93 -1.63
CA SER A 139 -0.13 -10.86 -0.50
C SER A 139 -1.54 -11.07 0.01
N LEU A 140 -1.90 -12.32 0.29
CA LEU A 140 -3.25 -12.70 0.72
C LEU A 140 -3.15 -13.58 1.98
N PRO A 141 -4.24 -13.67 2.77
CA PRO A 141 -4.31 -14.60 3.89
C PRO A 141 -4.12 -16.03 3.39
N ALA A 142 -3.23 -16.77 4.02
CA ALA A 142 -2.97 -18.17 3.74
C ALA A 142 -3.47 -19.03 4.90
N CYS A 143 -4.37 -19.98 4.61
CA CYS A 143 -4.93 -20.88 5.61
C CYS A 143 -3.86 -21.88 6.05
N THR A 144 -3.63 -21.97 7.35
CA THR A 144 -2.65 -22.91 7.92
C THR A 144 -3.20 -24.33 8.01
N GLY A 145 -4.52 -24.50 7.94
CA GLY A 145 -5.22 -25.77 8.16
C GLY A 145 -5.27 -26.17 9.63
N VAL A 146 -5.07 -25.21 10.54
CA VAL A 146 -4.93 -25.46 11.98
C VAL A 146 -5.75 -24.44 12.77
N PRO A 147 -6.54 -24.89 13.75
CA PRO A 147 -7.37 -23.99 14.53
C PRO A 147 -6.55 -23.07 15.45
N PHE A 148 -7.18 -22.00 15.91
CA PHE A 148 -6.63 -21.06 16.88
C PHE A 148 -7.39 -21.16 18.21
N ASN A 149 -6.68 -21.41 19.32
CA ASN A 149 -7.20 -21.55 20.68
C ASN A 149 -8.40 -22.52 20.84
N LEU A 150 -8.49 -23.57 20.02
CA LEU A 150 -9.53 -24.59 20.14
C LEU A 150 -8.99 -25.83 20.85
N ALA A 151 -9.13 -25.86 22.19
CA ALA A 151 -8.80 -27.03 22.99
C ALA A 151 -9.85 -28.16 22.84
N SER A 152 -11.14 -27.80 22.75
CA SER A 152 -12.29 -28.64 22.39
C SER A 152 -13.57 -27.79 22.57
N GLY A 153 -14.25 -27.38 21.49
CA GLY A 153 -15.48 -26.59 21.59
C GLY A 153 -15.86 -25.87 20.29
N GLU A 154 -17.16 -25.60 20.13
CA GLU A 154 -17.78 -25.02 18.94
C GLU A 154 -17.38 -23.55 18.73
N THR A 155 -16.77 -23.27 17.58
CA THR A 155 -16.84 -21.97 16.90
C THR A 155 -18.01 -21.99 15.93
N ALA A 156 -18.48 -20.81 15.52
CA ALA A 156 -19.37 -20.76 14.36
C ALA A 156 -18.60 -21.32 13.13
N PRO A 157 -19.22 -22.18 12.31
CA PRO A 157 -18.59 -22.69 11.10
C PRO A 157 -18.07 -21.57 10.22
N GLY A 158 -16.83 -21.70 9.73
CA GLY A 158 -16.19 -20.75 8.83
C GLY A 158 -15.42 -19.60 9.50
N VAL A 159 -15.39 -19.51 10.84
CA VAL A 159 -14.58 -18.49 11.53
C VAL A 159 -13.10 -18.84 11.45
N THR A 160 -12.29 -17.91 10.97
CA THR A 160 -10.82 -17.99 10.94
C THR A 160 -10.21 -16.94 11.86
N ALA A 161 -9.07 -17.26 12.47
CA ALA A 161 -8.28 -16.32 13.26
C ALA A 161 -7.12 -15.80 12.40
N HIS A 162 -7.17 -14.53 12.04
CA HIS A 162 -6.09 -13.83 11.37
C HIS A 162 -5.03 -13.38 12.38
N VAL A 163 -3.80 -13.85 12.21
CA VAL A 163 -2.67 -13.48 13.08
C VAL A 163 -1.77 -12.48 12.35
N ASP A 164 -1.56 -11.35 13.01
CA ASP A 164 -0.55 -10.35 12.67
C ASP A 164 0.52 -10.28 13.78
N THR A 165 1.58 -9.50 13.55
CA THR A 165 2.67 -9.26 14.49
C THR A 165 2.23 -8.62 15.80
N SER A 166 1.11 -7.91 15.83
CA SER A 166 0.65 -7.09 16.96
C SER A 166 -0.76 -7.44 17.47
N SER A 167 -1.52 -8.27 16.76
CA SER A 167 -2.86 -8.67 17.19
C SER A 167 -3.33 -9.97 16.54
N VAL A 168 -4.42 -10.50 17.08
CA VAL A 168 -5.19 -11.58 16.46
C VAL A 168 -6.64 -11.11 16.29
N GLN A 169 -7.20 -11.34 15.10
CA GLN A 169 -8.56 -10.95 14.77
C GLN A 169 -9.34 -12.17 14.27
N ALA A 170 -10.48 -12.48 14.90
CA ALA A 170 -11.37 -13.54 14.42
C ALA A 170 -12.45 -12.98 13.49
N GLY A 171 -12.72 -13.67 12.38
CA GLY A 171 -13.77 -13.31 11.43
C GLY A 171 -13.95 -14.36 10.35
N ASP A 172 -14.87 -14.13 9.43
CA ASP A 172 -14.98 -14.92 8.20
C ASP A 172 -13.97 -14.38 7.18
N VAL A 173 -12.69 -14.73 7.38
CA VAL A 173 -11.58 -14.28 6.53
C VAL A 173 -11.27 -15.41 5.55
N PRO A 174 -11.65 -15.28 4.26
CA PRO A 174 -11.26 -16.27 3.27
C PRO A 174 -9.76 -16.24 3.05
N CYS A 175 -9.21 -17.39 2.69
CA CYS A 175 -7.78 -17.56 2.56
C CYS A 175 -7.41 -18.58 1.48
N LEU A 176 -6.17 -18.49 1.01
CA LEU A 176 -5.58 -19.45 0.09
C LEU A 176 -5.11 -20.68 0.86
N LYS A 177 -5.45 -21.87 0.36
CA LYS A 177 -5.07 -23.13 1.02
C LYS A 177 -3.57 -23.36 0.87
N THR A 178 -2.90 -23.64 1.97
CA THR A 178 -1.47 -23.97 1.94
C THR A 178 -1.27 -25.48 1.79
N LYS A 179 -0.16 -25.87 1.16
CA LYS A 179 0.22 -27.29 1.00
C LYS A 179 1.46 -27.60 1.81
N GLY A 180 1.31 -28.45 2.82
CA GLY A 180 2.42 -29.01 3.57
C GLY A 180 3.10 -28.04 4.52
N TRP A 181 2.43 -26.99 4.98
CA TRP A 181 2.93 -26.13 6.05
C TRP A 181 2.98 -26.93 7.38
N SER A 182 4.11 -26.89 8.08
CA SER A 182 4.23 -27.44 9.43
C SER A 182 3.88 -26.34 10.44
N PRO A 183 2.82 -26.49 11.24
CA PRO A 183 2.38 -25.44 12.16
C PRO A 183 3.45 -25.08 13.20
N LYS A 184 4.17 -26.08 13.69
CA LYS A 184 5.29 -25.89 14.64
C LYS A 184 6.44 -25.08 14.02
N GLU A 185 6.81 -25.38 12.78
CA GLU A 185 7.86 -24.63 12.07
C GLU A 185 7.41 -23.22 11.72
N LEU A 186 6.12 -23.05 11.37
CA LEU A 186 5.54 -21.73 11.12
C LEU A 186 5.57 -20.86 12.37
N ALA A 187 5.09 -21.34 13.52
CA ALA A 187 5.19 -20.60 14.79
C ALA A 187 6.65 -20.24 15.10
N SER A 188 7.57 -21.19 14.93
CA SER A 188 8.99 -20.95 15.16
C SER A 188 9.55 -19.87 14.23
N LEU A 189 9.19 -19.88 12.95
CA LEU A 189 9.61 -18.87 11.99
C LEU A 189 9.01 -17.50 12.32
N PHE A 190 7.70 -17.45 12.57
CA PHE A 190 6.98 -16.22 12.91
C PHE A 190 7.62 -15.51 14.10
N ASN A 191 7.97 -16.25 15.14
CA ASN A 191 8.61 -15.70 16.34
C ASN A 191 10.07 -15.24 16.11
N THR A 192 10.73 -15.61 15.01
CA THR A 192 12.06 -15.06 14.70
C THR A 192 12.02 -13.57 14.40
N GLY A 193 10.88 -13.05 13.96
CA GLY A 193 10.65 -11.61 13.77
C GLY A 193 10.45 -10.83 15.07
N LYS A 194 10.49 -11.50 16.24
CA LYS A 194 10.21 -10.91 17.56
C LYS A 194 8.89 -10.10 17.59
N PRO A 195 7.77 -10.65 17.08
CA PRO A 195 6.49 -9.96 17.08
C PRO A 195 6.00 -9.71 18.51
N ALA A 196 5.20 -8.67 18.71
CA ALA A 196 4.53 -8.42 19.99
C ALA A 196 3.59 -9.59 20.36
N CYS A 197 2.92 -10.14 19.35
CA CYS A 197 2.06 -11.32 19.45
C CYS A 197 2.80 -12.62 19.09
N GLU A 198 3.67 -13.11 19.97
CA GLU A 198 4.34 -14.41 19.76
C GLU A 198 3.34 -15.58 19.69
N LEU A 199 3.60 -16.53 18.80
CA LEU A 199 2.79 -17.73 18.59
C LEU A 199 3.40 -18.98 19.24
N SER A 200 2.55 -19.85 19.78
CA SER A 200 2.91 -21.20 20.17
C SER A 200 1.98 -22.22 19.49
N TYR A 201 2.44 -23.47 19.38
CA TYR A 201 1.67 -24.53 18.75
C TYR A 201 1.78 -25.84 19.52
N ASP A 202 0.64 -26.46 19.79
CA ASP A 202 0.50 -27.83 20.29
C ASP A 202 -0.35 -28.70 19.34
N THR A 203 -1.67 -28.62 19.44
CA THR A 203 -2.70 -29.10 18.51
C THR A 203 -3.40 -27.93 17.81
N SER A 204 -3.33 -26.73 18.39
CA SER A 204 -3.84 -25.47 17.85
C SER A 204 -2.79 -24.37 18.02
N PHE A 205 -2.92 -23.27 17.28
CA PHE A 205 -2.13 -22.07 17.54
C PHE A 205 -2.67 -21.33 18.76
N HIS A 206 -1.76 -20.77 19.56
CA HIS A 206 -2.09 -19.87 20.67
C HIS A 206 -1.18 -18.64 20.61
N ALA A 207 -1.74 -17.47 20.88
CA ALA A 207 -0.93 -16.25 21.07
C ALA A 207 -0.50 -16.11 22.54
N LYS A 208 0.65 -15.48 22.75
CA LYS A 208 1.16 -15.12 24.08
C LYS A 208 0.16 -14.25 24.85
N ALA A 209 0.09 -14.46 26.17
CA ALA A 209 -0.73 -13.64 27.06
C ALA A 209 -0.37 -12.14 26.92
N GLY A 210 -1.40 -11.30 26.78
CA GLY A 210 -1.24 -9.86 26.57
C GLY A 210 -1.27 -9.42 25.11
N CYS A 211 -1.21 -10.36 24.15
CA CYS A 211 -1.50 -10.05 22.75
C CYS A 211 -2.98 -9.65 22.59
N PRO A 212 -3.29 -8.49 21.97
CA PRO A 212 -4.66 -8.12 21.64
C PRO A 212 -5.38 -9.20 20.81
N GLY A 213 -6.53 -9.65 21.30
CA GLY A 213 -7.32 -10.71 20.66
C GLY A 213 -6.77 -12.12 20.87
N ALA A 214 -5.83 -12.33 21.80
CA ALA A 214 -5.29 -13.65 22.15
C ALA A 214 -6.34 -14.64 22.67
N GLU A 215 -7.54 -14.20 23.02
CA GLU A 215 -8.69 -15.01 23.42
C GLU A 215 -9.58 -15.44 22.24
N SER A 216 -9.31 -14.91 21.05
CA SER A 216 -10.01 -15.25 19.80
C SER A 216 -10.00 -16.76 19.56
N LYS A 217 -11.02 -17.25 18.84
CA LYS A 217 -11.13 -18.65 18.43
C LYS A 217 -11.44 -18.72 16.94
N GLY A 218 -10.85 -19.69 16.24
CA GLY A 218 -11.10 -19.94 14.83
C GLY A 218 -10.87 -21.39 14.46
N GLU A 219 -11.66 -21.91 13.52
CA GLU A 219 -11.53 -23.25 12.93
C GLU A 219 -10.24 -23.40 12.11
N ASP A 220 -9.75 -22.28 11.59
CA ASP A 220 -8.44 -22.16 10.95
C ASP A 220 -7.73 -20.88 11.43
N THR A 221 -6.43 -20.86 11.25
CA THR A 221 -5.54 -19.72 11.49
C THR A 221 -5.04 -19.24 10.14
N THR A 222 -5.04 -17.93 9.92
CA THR A 222 -4.51 -17.32 8.70
C THR A 222 -3.37 -16.38 9.01
N ILE A 223 -2.37 -16.36 8.13
CA ILE A 223 -1.26 -15.41 8.14
C ILE A 223 -1.08 -14.91 6.70
N PHE A 224 -0.74 -13.65 6.49
CA PHE A 224 -0.44 -13.15 5.15
C PHE A 224 0.81 -13.82 4.56
N ALA A 225 0.69 -14.23 3.29
CA ALA A 225 1.80 -14.73 2.50
C ALA A 225 1.75 -14.17 1.08
N THR A 226 2.91 -14.05 0.47
CA THR A 226 3.06 -13.47 -0.87
C THR A 226 2.59 -14.45 -1.95
N THR A 227 1.69 -14.01 -2.83
CA THR A 227 1.21 -14.81 -3.96
C THR A 227 2.18 -14.70 -5.14
N PRO A 228 2.17 -15.63 -6.12
CA PRO A 228 2.98 -15.50 -7.33
C PRO A 228 2.53 -14.36 -8.26
N HIS A 229 1.40 -13.70 -8.00
CA HIS A 229 0.79 -12.80 -8.97
C HIS A 229 1.35 -11.38 -8.86
N ILE A 230 2.03 -10.95 -9.92
CA ILE A 230 2.56 -9.60 -10.11
C ILE A 230 1.61 -8.86 -11.04
N ARG A 231 1.02 -7.77 -10.54
CA ARG A 231 -0.04 -7.04 -11.25
C ARG A 231 0.51 -5.74 -11.82
N PHE A 232 0.11 -5.43 -13.06
CA PHE A 232 0.44 -4.17 -13.73
C PHE A 232 -0.83 -3.54 -14.27
N ALA A 233 -1.10 -2.30 -13.92
CA ALA A 233 -2.19 -1.56 -14.53
C ALA A 233 -1.79 -1.03 -15.92
N THR A 234 -2.72 -1.09 -16.87
CA THR A 234 -2.50 -0.57 -18.24
C THR A 234 -2.25 0.93 -18.26
N ASP A 235 -2.83 1.65 -17.29
CA ASP A 235 -2.62 3.09 -17.11
C ASP A 235 -1.14 3.42 -16.92
N LEU A 236 -0.51 2.78 -15.93
CA LEU A 236 0.93 2.88 -15.67
C LEU A 236 1.78 2.60 -16.92
N LEU A 237 1.53 1.46 -17.56
CA LEU A 237 2.31 1.01 -18.72
C LEU A 237 2.18 1.95 -19.92
N SER A 238 1.02 2.61 -20.09
CA SER A 238 0.77 3.52 -21.20
C SER A 238 1.57 4.83 -21.13
N HIS A 239 2.01 5.22 -19.92
CA HIS A 239 2.77 6.44 -19.68
C HIS A 239 4.29 6.28 -19.75
N PHE A 240 4.81 5.03 -19.76
CA PHE A 240 6.25 4.82 -19.91
C PHE A 240 6.70 5.12 -21.34
N ARG A 241 7.58 6.11 -21.46
CA ARG A 241 8.15 6.55 -22.76
C ARG A 241 9.16 5.56 -23.33
N ASP A 242 9.78 4.74 -22.48
CA ASP A 242 10.76 3.77 -22.90
C ASP A 242 10.63 2.42 -22.18
N GLU A 243 11.25 1.41 -22.80
CA GLU A 243 11.26 0.04 -22.31
C GLU A 243 11.94 -0.09 -20.93
N ARG A 244 12.96 0.76 -20.69
CA ARG A 244 13.77 0.70 -19.46
C ARG A 244 12.92 0.96 -18.23
N SER A 245 12.03 1.95 -18.30
CA SER A 245 11.10 2.26 -17.21
C SER A 245 10.26 1.04 -16.82
N ALA A 246 9.73 0.31 -17.80
CA ALA A 246 8.95 -0.90 -17.56
C ALA A 246 9.80 -2.03 -16.95
N ILE A 247 11.02 -2.25 -17.44
CA ILE A 247 11.93 -3.29 -16.90
C ILE A 247 12.30 -2.98 -15.44
N VAL A 248 12.57 -1.72 -15.11
CA VAL A 248 12.90 -1.30 -13.75
C VAL A 248 11.73 -1.54 -12.80
N VAL A 249 10.50 -1.25 -13.23
CA VAL A 249 9.31 -1.56 -12.41
C VAL A 249 9.10 -3.07 -12.26
N VAL A 250 9.32 -3.88 -13.30
CA VAL A 250 9.28 -5.35 -13.16
C VAL A 250 10.30 -5.84 -12.12
N ALA A 251 11.52 -5.30 -12.15
CA ALA A 251 12.56 -5.66 -11.18
C ALA A 251 12.21 -5.21 -9.75
N HIS A 252 11.61 -4.02 -9.61
CA HIS A 252 11.10 -3.50 -8.35
C HIS A 252 9.99 -4.39 -7.76
N GLU A 253 8.99 -4.78 -8.55
CA GLU A 253 7.95 -5.69 -8.07
C GLU A 253 8.51 -7.06 -7.71
N LEU A 254 9.43 -7.60 -8.51
CA LEU A 254 10.08 -8.86 -8.17
C LEU A 254 10.92 -8.77 -6.90
N ALA A 255 11.48 -7.60 -6.58
CA ALA A 255 12.13 -7.40 -5.30
C ALA A 255 11.15 -7.54 -4.13
N HIS A 256 9.94 -6.96 -4.22
CA HIS A 256 8.87 -7.19 -3.24
C HIS A 256 8.51 -8.67 -3.12
N TYR A 257 8.42 -9.37 -4.27
CA TYR A 257 8.09 -10.79 -4.32
C TYR A 257 9.14 -11.65 -3.60
N TYR A 258 10.43 -11.49 -3.95
CA TYR A 258 11.52 -12.31 -3.40
C TYR A 258 11.88 -11.93 -1.95
N ARG A 259 11.64 -10.68 -1.56
CA ARG A 259 11.75 -10.26 -0.16
C ARG A 259 10.53 -10.64 0.68
N ALA A 260 9.45 -11.12 0.05
CA ALA A 260 8.17 -11.43 0.68
C ALA A 260 7.68 -10.26 1.55
N HIS A 261 7.73 -9.04 1.00
CA HIS A 261 7.46 -7.81 1.74
C HIS A 261 6.03 -7.73 2.30
N GLY A 262 5.07 -8.47 1.74
CA GLY A 262 3.72 -8.55 2.33
C GLY A 262 3.55 -9.64 3.40
N SER A 263 4.62 -10.33 3.82
CA SER A 263 4.56 -11.26 4.95
C SER A 263 4.83 -10.54 6.28
N PRO A 264 4.00 -10.75 7.33
CA PRO A 264 4.16 -10.12 8.64
C PRO A 264 5.47 -10.54 9.32
N ILE A 265 6.02 -11.69 8.93
CA ILE A 265 7.30 -12.23 9.43
C ILE A 265 8.45 -11.21 9.22
N TYR A 266 8.34 -10.32 8.22
CA TYR A 266 9.36 -9.33 7.91
C TYR A 266 8.87 -7.88 7.92
N ALA A 267 7.66 -7.61 8.45
CA ALA A 267 7.08 -6.28 8.47
C ALA A 267 8.01 -5.23 9.14
N HIS A 268 8.77 -5.65 10.16
CA HIS A 268 9.60 -4.77 11.00
C HIS A 268 11.09 -4.74 10.61
N LYS A 269 11.45 -5.36 9.48
CA LYS A 269 12.86 -5.44 9.08
C LYS A 269 13.40 -4.13 8.54
N TYR A 270 12.53 -3.36 7.90
CA TYR A 270 12.84 -2.05 7.33
C TYR A 270 12.04 -0.98 8.08
N GLY A 271 12.35 0.29 7.87
CA GLY A 271 11.80 1.41 8.65
C GLY A 271 12.80 1.93 9.68
N PHE A 272 14.06 2.15 9.28
CA PHE A 272 15.06 2.76 10.15
C PHE A 272 15.59 4.08 9.60
N TRP A 273 15.81 5.03 10.51
CA TRP A 273 16.36 6.34 10.20
C TRP A 273 17.87 6.27 10.04
N TYR A 274 18.44 6.99 9.09
CA TYR A 274 19.88 6.96 8.80
C TYR A 274 20.43 8.33 8.40
N ASP A 275 21.72 8.56 8.65
CA ASP A 275 22.41 9.76 8.19
C ASP A 275 22.72 9.70 6.68
N GLN A 276 22.22 10.68 5.91
CA GLN A 276 22.50 10.81 4.48
C GLN A 276 23.90 11.40 4.27
N GLY A 277 24.89 10.51 4.28
CA GLY A 277 26.23 10.83 3.80
C GLY A 277 26.29 10.75 2.27
N ALA A 278 26.06 11.87 1.58
CA ALA A 278 26.08 11.93 0.10
C ALA A 278 27.43 11.49 -0.52
N THR A 279 28.52 11.60 0.23
CA THR A 279 29.87 11.20 -0.19
C THR A 279 30.25 9.80 0.27
N VAL A 280 29.40 9.16 1.08
CA VAL A 280 29.71 7.85 1.66
C VAL A 280 29.16 6.78 0.73
N ALA A 281 30.07 6.11 0.01
CA ALA A 281 29.77 4.97 -0.84
C ALA A 281 29.52 3.70 -0.01
N ARG A 282 28.56 3.77 0.91
CA ARG A 282 28.10 2.64 1.73
C ARG A 282 26.59 2.68 1.88
N ARG A 283 25.99 1.51 2.05
CA ARG A 283 24.57 1.35 2.37
C ARG A 283 24.19 2.14 3.63
N PRO A 284 22.96 2.69 3.70
CA PRO A 284 22.39 3.19 4.95
C PRO A 284 22.52 2.20 6.11
N VAL A 285 22.88 2.72 7.28
CA VAL A 285 22.80 2.02 8.58
C VAL A 285 22.05 2.92 9.53
N PRO A 286 21.40 2.40 10.59
CA PRO A 286 20.70 3.23 11.54
C PRO A 286 21.55 4.37 12.09
N ALA A 287 20.96 5.56 12.16
CA ALA A 287 21.52 6.70 12.85
C ALA A 287 21.56 6.42 14.37
N GLN A 288 22.49 7.06 15.07
CA GLN A 288 22.63 6.89 16.53
C GLN A 288 21.37 7.25 17.31
N ASN A 289 20.55 8.17 16.78
CA ASN A 289 19.28 8.62 17.34
C ASN A 289 18.06 8.02 16.62
N ALA A 290 18.21 6.89 15.90
CA ALA A 290 17.11 6.30 15.14
C ALA A 290 15.87 5.99 15.99
N ALA A 291 16.05 5.51 17.24
CA ALA A 291 14.94 5.24 18.14
C ALA A 291 14.16 6.50 18.57
N GLU A 292 14.85 7.64 18.75
CA GLU A 292 14.20 8.93 19.06
C GLU A 292 13.38 9.42 17.86
N LEU A 293 13.96 9.33 16.66
CA LEU A 293 13.30 9.71 15.42
C LEU A 293 12.08 8.82 15.14
N GLU A 294 12.20 7.53 15.43
CA GLU A 294 11.11 6.57 15.29
C GLU A 294 9.94 6.89 16.25
N ALA A 295 10.23 7.24 17.51
CA ALA A 295 9.20 7.66 18.45
C ALA A 295 8.47 8.93 17.99
N LEU A 296 9.21 9.92 17.47
CA LEU A 296 8.62 11.15 16.90
C LEU A 296 7.78 10.86 15.65
N TYR A 297 8.26 9.95 14.80
CA TYR A 297 7.56 9.53 13.60
C TYR A 297 6.23 8.84 13.94
N ARG A 298 6.23 7.91 14.88
CA ARG A 298 5.02 7.23 15.36
C ARG A 298 4.03 8.19 15.98
N ASP A 299 4.48 9.19 16.73
CA ASP A 299 3.59 10.22 17.25
C ASP A 299 2.89 10.99 16.10
N VAL A 300 3.59 11.32 15.02
CA VAL A 300 2.95 11.96 13.86
C VAL A 300 1.94 11.01 13.21
N LEU A 301 2.33 9.75 12.97
CA LEU A 301 1.48 8.76 12.31
C LEU A 301 0.29 8.27 13.15
N SER A 302 0.28 8.51 14.46
CA SER A 302 -0.81 8.08 15.35
C SER A 302 -2.12 8.87 15.12
N GLY A 303 -2.11 9.90 14.28
CA GLY A 303 -3.27 10.70 13.93
C GLY A 303 -3.86 10.35 12.56
N ALA A 304 -5.03 10.92 12.27
CA ALA A 304 -5.63 10.83 10.94
C ALA A 304 -4.67 11.36 9.87
N ARG A 305 -4.53 10.61 8.78
CA ARG A 305 -3.73 11.03 7.62
C ARG A 305 -4.44 12.18 6.89
N PRO A 306 -3.72 13.22 6.45
CA PRO A 306 -4.27 14.33 5.72
C PRO A 306 -4.77 13.90 4.34
N ILE A 307 -5.92 14.44 3.96
CA ILE A 307 -6.46 14.35 2.60
C ILE A 307 -6.28 15.72 1.96
N GLY A 308 -5.63 15.79 0.81
CA GLY A 308 -5.42 17.07 0.09
C GLY A 308 -4.39 17.99 0.73
N GLY A 309 -4.40 19.27 0.32
CA GLY A 309 -3.37 20.26 0.67
C GLY A 309 -3.86 21.50 1.39
N GLU A 310 -2.91 22.33 1.80
CA GLU A 310 -3.13 23.69 2.33
C GLU A 310 -3.68 24.65 1.26
N THR A 311 -3.59 24.28 -0.02
CA THR A 311 -4.11 25.04 -1.16
C THR A 311 -5.64 25.04 -1.24
N TRP A 312 -6.30 24.11 -0.57
CA TRP A 312 -7.75 24.08 -0.53
C TRP A 312 -8.20 25.20 0.42
N GLN A 313 -9.14 26.06 -0.03
CA GLN A 313 -9.69 27.15 0.78
C GLN A 313 -10.64 26.61 1.88
N THR A 314 -10.12 25.78 2.78
CA THR A 314 -10.88 25.02 3.78
C THR A 314 -10.80 25.65 5.17
N LYS A 315 -11.77 25.33 6.02
CA LYS A 315 -11.82 25.79 7.42
C LYS A 315 -11.06 24.87 8.37
N VAL A 316 -10.83 23.62 7.98
CA VAL A 316 -10.09 22.64 8.78
C VAL A 316 -8.75 22.25 8.17
N SER A 317 -7.87 21.70 9.01
CA SER A 317 -6.65 20.99 8.62
C SER A 317 -7.01 19.79 7.74
N ALA A 318 -6.09 19.44 6.84
CA ALA A 318 -6.19 18.27 5.98
C ALA A 318 -6.45 16.97 6.78
N ARG A 319 -6.00 16.90 8.05
CA ARG A 319 -6.19 15.74 8.95
C ARG A 319 -7.60 15.61 9.55
N VAL A 320 -8.41 16.67 9.51
CA VAL A 320 -9.80 16.61 9.98
C VAL A 320 -10.74 16.15 8.86
N ARG A 321 -10.30 16.22 7.60
CA ARG A 321 -11.12 15.92 6.43
C ARG A 321 -11.61 14.46 6.39
N PRO A 322 -10.82 13.41 6.75
CA PRO A 322 -11.32 12.05 6.84
C PRO A 322 -12.50 11.91 7.83
N PHE A 323 -12.44 12.59 8.97
CA PHE A 323 -13.56 12.63 9.90
C PHE A 323 -14.81 13.27 9.29
N LEU A 324 -14.68 14.35 8.52
CA LEU A 324 -15.84 14.99 7.88
C LEU A 324 -16.42 14.13 6.74
N LEU A 325 -15.57 13.50 5.94
CA LEU A 325 -15.96 12.71 4.76
C LEU A 325 -16.44 11.31 5.13
N ASP A 326 -15.60 10.53 5.80
CA ASP A 326 -15.79 9.10 6.04
C ASP A 326 -16.47 8.81 7.38
N GLY A 327 -16.23 9.68 8.37
CA GLY A 327 -16.85 9.55 9.69
C GLY A 327 -18.26 10.14 9.76
N LEU A 328 -18.34 11.46 9.66
CA LEU A 328 -19.56 12.23 9.89
C LEU A 328 -20.45 12.26 8.64
N GLY A 329 -19.87 12.25 7.45
CA GLY A 329 -20.57 12.26 6.16
C GLY A 329 -21.70 11.23 6.04
N PRO A 330 -21.43 9.93 6.26
CA PRO A 330 -22.47 8.89 6.22
C PRO A 330 -23.58 9.12 7.24
N ILE A 331 -23.25 9.55 8.46
CA ILE A 331 -24.24 9.84 9.52
C ILE A 331 -25.12 11.02 9.11
N VAL A 332 -24.53 12.07 8.54
CA VAL A 332 -25.24 13.26 8.03
C VAL A 332 -26.15 12.89 6.87
N ALA A 333 -25.71 12.03 5.94
CA ALA A 333 -26.51 11.57 4.81
C ALA A 333 -27.78 10.83 5.26
N LEU A 334 -27.70 10.05 6.34
CA LEU A 334 -28.83 9.30 6.91
C LEU A 334 -29.90 10.18 7.57
N ARG A 335 -29.63 11.46 7.83
CA ARG A 335 -30.61 12.39 8.44
C ARG A 335 -31.56 12.95 7.37
N SER A 336 -32.76 12.37 7.28
CA SER A 336 -33.81 12.77 6.32
C SER A 336 -34.88 13.70 6.90
N ASP A 337 -34.84 13.99 8.20
CA ASP A 337 -35.83 14.87 8.83
C ASP A 337 -35.72 16.31 8.29
N PRO A 338 -36.78 16.91 7.72
CA PRO A 338 -36.75 18.28 7.24
C PRO A 338 -36.44 19.32 8.32
N ALA A 339 -36.68 19.00 9.60
CA ALA A 339 -36.36 19.85 10.74
C ALA A 339 -34.90 19.71 11.21
N PHE A 340 -34.09 18.85 10.57
CA PHE A 340 -32.68 18.70 10.88
C PHE A 340 -31.92 20.01 10.63
N VAL A 341 -31.22 20.51 11.64
CA VAL A 341 -30.45 21.76 11.61
C VAL A 341 -29.38 21.79 10.51
N CYS A 342 -28.91 20.63 10.05
CA CYS A 342 -27.93 20.49 8.98
C CYS A 342 -28.52 19.91 7.69
N ALA A 343 -29.79 20.19 7.37
CA ALA A 343 -30.48 19.65 6.20
C ALA A 343 -29.74 19.90 4.85
N GLU A 344 -29.08 21.04 4.69
CA GLU A 344 -28.28 21.35 3.49
C GLU A 344 -27.07 20.42 3.35
N ALA A 345 -26.26 20.29 4.41
CA ALA A 345 -25.13 19.36 4.43
C ALA A 345 -25.59 17.91 4.24
N ALA A 346 -26.74 17.54 4.80
CA ALA A 346 -27.37 16.23 4.59
C ALA A 346 -27.78 16.00 3.12
N GLY A 347 -28.29 17.04 2.45
CA GLY A 347 -28.59 17.00 1.02
C GLY A 347 -27.35 16.75 0.17
N LEU A 348 -26.26 17.48 0.44
CA LEU A 348 -24.97 17.29 -0.24
C LEU A 348 -24.39 15.90 0.02
N ALA A 349 -24.44 15.43 1.27
CA ALA A 349 -23.92 14.10 1.61
C ALA A 349 -24.71 12.98 0.92
N ARG A 350 -26.05 13.10 0.82
CA ARG A 350 -26.89 12.15 0.05
C ARG A 350 -26.67 12.21 -1.45
N ALA A 351 -26.33 13.38 -1.99
CA ALA A 351 -25.98 13.51 -3.40
C ALA A 351 -24.65 12.80 -3.75
N GLY A 352 -23.87 12.43 -2.74
CA GLY A 352 -22.59 11.75 -2.87
C GLY A 352 -21.46 12.70 -2.50
N LEU A 353 -20.80 12.43 -1.38
CA LEU A 353 -19.54 13.09 -1.06
C LEU A 353 -18.43 12.55 -1.97
N PRO A 354 -17.41 13.37 -2.28
CA PRO A 354 -16.26 12.88 -3.01
C PRO A 354 -15.54 11.82 -2.18
N THR A 355 -15.29 10.66 -2.78
CA THR A 355 -14.34 9.68 -2.24
C THR A 355 -12.94 10.24 -2.42
N LEU A 356 -12.26 10.51 -1.30
CA LEU A 356 -10.91 11.03 -1.28
C LEU A 356 -10.11 10.23 -0.28
N ARG A 357 -8.94 9.73 -0.69
CA ARG A 357 -8.04 8.99 0.22
C ARG A 357 -6.75 9.76 0.46
N PRO A 358 -6.06 9.49 1.58
CA PRO A 358 -4.72 10.03 1.81
C PRO A 358 -3.78 9.68 0.64
N GLY A 359 -3.05 10.68 0.15
CA GLY A 359 -2.14 10.53 -1.00
C GLY A 359 -2.82 10.56 -2.38
N GLU A 360 -4.16 10.52 -2.46
CA GLU A 360 -4.86 10.71 -3.73
C GLU A 360 -4.92 12.19 -4.12
N ILE A 361 -4.86 12.43 -5.43
CA ILE A 361 -5.06 13.77 -5.98
C ILE A 361 -6.56 14.00 -6.20
N ALA A 362 -7.10 14.96 -5.46
CA ALA A 362 -8.45 15.42 -5.70
C ALA A 362 -8.50 16.30 -6.95
N THR A 363 -9.39 15.97 -7.90
CA THR A 363 -9.75 16.84 -9.02
C THR A 363 -10.34 18.17 -8.52
N PRO A 364 -10.28 19.26 -9.31
CA PRO A 364 -10.91 20.53 -8.94
C PRO A 364 -12.40 20.39 -8.58
N ALA A 365 -13.12 19.48 -9.26
CA ALA A 365 -14.51 19.18 -8.96
C ALA A 365 -14.70 18.52 -7.58
N GLN A 366 -13.88 17.53 -7.23
CA GLN A 366 -13.92 16.91 -5.90
C GLN A 366 -13.55 17.89 -4.79
N GLN A 367 -12.54 18.74 -5.01
CA GLN A 367 -12.15 19.79 -4.06
C GLN A 367 -13.30 20.77 -3.83
N SER A 368 -13.94 21.25 -4.90
CA SER A 368 -15.09 22.14 -4.84
C SER A 368 -16.29 21.51 -4.12
N ALA A 369 -16.58 20.23 -4.42
CA ALA A 369 -17.65 19.48 -3.75
C ALA A 369 -17.39 19.35 -2.24
N TYR A 370 -16.14 19.03 -1.85
CA TYR A 370 -15.74 18.96 -0.45
C TYR A 370 -15.89 20.32 0.25
N VAL A 371 -15.35 21.40 -0.33
CA VAL A 371 -15.42 22.75 0.26
C VAL A 371 -16.88 23.21 0.40
N THR A 372 -17.74 22.85 -0.56
CA THR A 372 -19.18 23.15 -0.48
C THR A 372 -19.83 22.41 0.69
N TYR A 373 -19.55 21.11 0.85
CA TYR A 373 -20.03 20.33 1.98
C TYR A 373 -19.52 20.84 3.33
N GLU A 374 -18.22 21.12 3.43
CA GLU A 374 -17.60 21.70 4.63
C GLU A 374 -18.30 23.00 5.02
N ASN A 375 -18.54 23.89 4.08
CA ASN A 375 -19.19 25.17 4.34
C ASN A 375 -20.63 24.99 4.86
N ALA A 376 -21.42 24.12 4.25
CA ALA A 376 -22.78 23.82 4.68
C ALA A 376 -22.82 23.19 6.09
N LEU A 377 -21.90 22.26 6.37
CA LEU A 377 -21.79 21.63 7.68
C LEU A 377 -21.40 22.65 8.78
N PHE A 378 -20.41 23.49 8.51
CA PHE A 378 -19.97 24.51 9.47
C PHE A 378 -21.05 25.56 9.78
N ALA A 379 -21.99 25.80 8.86
CA ALA A 379 -23.10 26.72 9.08
C ALA A 379 -24.10 26.24 10.16
N CYS A 380 -24.12 24.94 10.46
CA CYS A 380 -25.09 24.31 11.35
C CYS A 380 -24.48 23.50 12.51
N ALA A 381 -23.19 23.13 12.44
CA ALA A 381 -22.55 22.22 13.41
C ALA A 381 -22.64 22.68 14.87
N SER A 382 -22.62 24.00 15.11
CA SER A 382 -22.79 24.61 16.45
C SER A 382 -24.21 24.50 17.02
N LYS A 383 -25.18 24.05 16.22
CA LYS A 383 -26.58 23.83 16.63
C LYS A 383 -26.92 22.36 16.78
N TRP A 384 -26.07 21.45 16.28
CA TRP A 384 -26.28 20.01 16.35
C TRP A 384 -25.74 19.48 17.68
N ARG A 385 -26.64 19.15 18.62
CA ARG A 385 -26.29 18.84 20.01
C ARG A 385 -25.93 17.39 20.23
N ILE A 386 -24.99 17.12 21.13
CA ILE A 386 -24.60 15.78 21.53
C ILE A 386 -25.43 15.39 22.76
N VAL A 387 -26.04 14.21 22.70
CA VAL A 387 -26.84 13.62 23.78
C VAL A 387 -26.34 12.22 24.09
N GLU A 388 -26.69 11.70 25.27
CA GLU A 388 -26.26 10.35 25.66
C GLU A 388 -27.00 9.26 24.87
N ALA A 389 -28.31 9.42 24.70
CA ALA A 389 -29.17 8.46 24.02
C ALA A 389 -30.42 9.15 23.46
N ASN A 390 -31.17 8.44 22.61
CA ASN A 390 -32.47 8.87 22.06
C ASN A 390 -32.41 10.21 21.32
N ALA A 391 -31.44 10.36 20.40
CA ALA A 391 -31.27 11.58 19.63
C ALA A 391 -32.57 12.00 18.91
N GLY A 392 -33.03 13.22 19.20
CA GLY A 392 -34.02 13.90 18.38
C GLY A 392 -33.46 14.33 17.02
N PRO A 393 -34.27 15.01 16.18
CA PRO A 393 -33.87 15.42 14.84
C PRO A 393 -32.63 16.30 14.78
N ASN A 394 -32.34 17.05 15.86
CA ASN A 394 -31.23 18.01 15.96
C ASN A 394 -30.16 17.58 16.95
N GLU A 395 -30.11 16.29 17.24
CA GLU A 395 -29.20 15.69 18.20
C GLU A 395 -28.42 14.54 17.55
N ILE A 396 -27.27 14.21 18.12
CA ILE A 396 -26.45 13.05 17.78
C ILE A 396 -26.06 12.37 19.08
N THR A 397 -26.07 11.04 19.11
CA THR A 397 -25.64 10.31 20.30
C THR A 397 -24.11 10.31 20.44
N THR A 398 -23.62 10.13 21.66
CA THR A 398 -22.18 9.95 21.92
C THR A 398 -21.61 8.75 21.16
N GLU A 399 -22.36 7.65 21.05
CA GLU A 399 -21.94 6.44 20.34
C GLU A 399 -21.85 6.62 18.82
N GLU A 400 -22.84 7.27 18.20
CA GLU A 400 -22.75 7.63 16.77
C GLU A 400 -21.52 8.49 16.48
N LEU A 401 -21.19 9.41 17.39
CA LEU A 401 -20.04 10.28 17.22
C LEU A 401 -18.71 9.56 17.45
N LYS A 402 -18.63 8.65 18.44
CA LYS A 402 -17.45 7.78 18.63
C LYS A 402 -17.21 6.92 17.40
N LEU A 403 -18.27 6.36 16.81
CA LEU A 403 -18.18 5.63 15.57
C LEU A 403 -17.64 6.51 14.43
N ALA A 404 -18.16 7.73 14.27
CA ALA A 404 -17.65 8.67 13.26
C ALA A 404 -16.17 9.02 13.46
N VAL A 405 -15.74 9.25 14.71
CA VAL A 405 -14.33 9.52 15.04
C VAL A 405 -13.44 8.32 14.72
N GLY A 406 -13.89 7.11 15.05
CA GLY A 406 -13.17 5.87 14.72
C GLY A 406 -13.05 5.64 13.21
N LEU A 407 -14.15 5.83 12.46
CA LEU A 407 -14.17 5.73 11.00
C LEU A 407 -13.28 6.78 10.33
N GLY A 408 -13.27 8.00 10.87
CA GLY A 408 -12.38 9.08 10.44
C GLY A 408 -10.92 8.92 10.89
N GLN A 409 -10.57 7.83 11.58
CA GLN A 409 -9.23 7.54 12.12
C GLN A 409 -8.64 8.69 12.94
N ALA A 410 -9.49 9.48 13.57
CA ALA A 410 -9.07 10.65 14.33
C ALA A 410 -8.75 10.27 15.78
N VAL A 411 -7.78 10.97 16.38
CA VAL A 411 -7.54 10.83 17.83
C VAL A 411 -8.80 11.27 18.56
N PRO A 412 -9.44 10.39 19.35
CA PRO A 412 -10.75 10.69 19.91
C PRO A 412 -10.66 11.83 20.92
N PRO A 413 -11.36 12.96 20.68
CA PRO A 413 -11.46 13.99 21.69
C PRO A 413 -12.37 13.49 22.82
N ALA A 414 -12.34 14.17 23.97
CA ALA A 414 -13.34 13.95 25.00
C ALA A 414 -14.73 14.33 24.46
N ILE A 415 -15.54 13.33 24.12
CA ILE A 415 -16.94 13.51 23.68
C ILE A 415 -17.83 13.52 24.93
N ALA A 416 -18.48 14.65 25.19
CA ALA A 416 -19.37 14.81 26.35
C ALA A 416 -20.77 15.28 25.91
N PRO A 417 -21.85 14.75 26.52
CA PRO A 417 -23.20 15.27 26.32
C PRO A 417 -23.30 16.76 26.63
N GLY A 418 -24.19 17.46 25.94
CA GLY A 418 -24.41 18.91 26.09
C GLY A 418 -23.45 19.78 25.27
N LYS A 419 -22.40 19.20 24.67
CA LYS A 419 -21.60 19.83 23.63
C LYS A 419 -22.30 19.74 22.26
N THR A 420 -21.69 20.34 21.25
CA THR A 420 -22.18 20.35 19.87
C THR A 420 -21.19 19.64 18.95
N VAL A 421 -21.64 19.24 17.77
CA VAL A 421 -20.73 18.72 16.73
C VAL A 421 -19.66 19.76 16.36
N GLY A 422 -20.01 21.04 16.38
CA GLY A 422 -19.05 22.13 16.19
C GLY A 422 -17.93 22.13 17.24
N ASP A 423 -18.23 21.85 18.51
CA ASP A 423 -17.21 21.74 19.57
C ASP A 423 -16.24 20.58 19.32
N VAL A 424 -16.75 19.46 18.78
CA VAL A 424 -15.94 18.27 18.47
C VAL A 424 -15.04 18.54 17.28
N ILE A 425 -15.56 19.16 16.22
CA ILE A 425 -14.75 19.58 15.07
C ILE A 425 -13.64 20.54 15.52
N ALA A 426 -13.94 21.49 16.40
CA ALA A 426 -12.94 22.41 16.94
C ALA A 426 -11.87 21.70 17.78
N ALA A 427 -12.25 20.70 18.59
CA ALA A 427 -11.32 19.88 19.35
C ALA A 427 -10.40 19.04 18.43
N LEU A 428 -10.97 18.38 17.42
CA LEU A 428 -10.22 17.65 16.40
C LEU A 428 -9.26 18.55 15.63
N GLN A 429 -9.71 19.76 15.26
CA GLN A 429 -8.87 20.76 14.61
C GLN A 429 -7.67 21.16 15.47
N ALA A 430 -7.85 21.35 16.77
CA ALA A 430 -6.76 21.69 17.68
C ALA A 430 -5.73 20.57 17.78
N GLU A 431 -6.16 19.30 17.85
CA GLU A 431 -5.24 18.15 17.84
C GLU A 431 -4.55 17.98 16.48
N ALA A 432 -5.28 18.14 15.38
CA ALA A 432 -4.72 18.12 14.03
C ALA A 432 -3.61 19.17 13.87
N GLN A 433 -3.83 20.40 14.32
CA GLN A 433 -2.83 21.48 14.26
C GLN A 433 -1.57 21.17 15.08
N LYS A 434 -1.71 20.50 16.23
CA LYS A 434 -0.55 20.04 17.00
C LYS A 434 0.25 18.99 16.22
N LYS A 435 -0.43 18.05 15.58
CA LYS A 435 0.21 17.02 14.75
C LYS A 435 0.89 17.62 13.52
N ASP A 436 0.24 18.55 12.82
CA ASP A 436 0.82 19.30 11.69
C ASP A 436 2.08 20.06 12.12
N ALA A 437 2.07 20.69 13.31
CA ALA A 437 3.24 21.36 13.86
C ALA A 437 4.38 20.39 14.23
N SER A 438 4.05 19.24 14.82
CA SER A 438 5.02 18.17 15.12
C SER A 438 5.65 17.61 13.84
N GLU A 439 4.85 17.31 12.82
CA GLU A 439 5.30 16.88 11.50
C GLU A 439 6.25 17.90 10.88
N LYS A 440 5.84 19.18 10.82
CA LYS A 440 6.69 20.25 10.27
C LYS A 440 8.02 20.36 11.00
N LYS A 441 8.01 20.24 12.33
CA LYS A 441 9.24 20.26 13.15
C LYS A 441 10.11 19.04 12.89
N LEU A 442 9.51 17.86 12.75
CA LEU A 442 10.23 16.63 12.41
C LEU A 442 10.85 16.75 11.02
N LEU A 443 10.08 17.12 9.99
CA LEU A 443 10.57 17.35 8.64
C LEU A 443 11.75 18.34 8.64
N GLU A 444 11.63 19.48 9.31
CA GLU A 444 12.73 20.44 9.40
C GLU A 444 13.98 19.83 10.05
N LYS A 445 13.82 19.06 11.14
CA LYS A 445 14.92 18.33 11.79
C LYS A 445 15.56 17.33 10.83
N LEU A 446 14.77 16.59 10.06
CA LEU A 446 15.27 15.62 9.08
C LEU A 446 16.05 16.33 7.96
N ARG A 447 15.54 17.45 7.44
CA ARG A 447 16.23 18.25 6.40
C ARG A 447 17.54 18.83 6.89
N GLN A 448 17.54 19.49 8.05
CA GLN A 448 18.73 20.14 8.62
C GLN A 448 19.85 19.15 8.92
N ASN A 449 19.48 17.98 9.46
CA ASN A 449 20.44 16.95 9.84
C ASN A 449 20.72 15.93 8.73
N ARG A 450 20.12 16.10 7.54
CA ARG A 450 20.26 15.20 6.39
C ARG A 450 19.92 13.76 6.77
N ILE A 451 18.79 13.55 7.41
CA ILE A 451 18.33 12.24 7.84
C ILE A 451 17.37 11.67 6.79
N GLY A 452 17.61 10.43 6.38
CA GLY A 452 16.70 9.65 5.55
C GLY A 452 15.99 8.57 6.35
N LEU A 453 14.92 8.03 5.77
CA LEU A 453 14.25 6.82 6.23
C LEU A 453 14.49 5.71 5.21
N TYR A 454 14.95 4.56 5.68
CA TYR A 454 15.12 3.35 4.88
C TYR A 454 13.87 2.48 5.01
N THR A 455 13.18 2.22 3.91
CA THR A 455 11.90 1.50 3.89
C THR A 455 11.96 0.21 3.08
N THR A 456 10.89 -0.56 3.18
CA THR A 456 10.58 -1.69 2.29
C THR A 456 10.69 -1.32 0.82
N GLU A 457 10.22 -0.13 0.45
CA GLU A 457 10.29 0.42 -0.91
C GLU A 457 11.72 0.73 -1.34
N GLN A 458 12.52 1.31 -0.45
CA GLN A 458 13.94 1.52 -0.70
C GLN A 458 14.69 0.19 -0.88
N GLU A 459 14.38 -0.83 -0.07
CA GLU A 459 14.96 -2.17 -0.25
C GLU A 459 14.58 -2.78 -1.59
N ALA A 460 13.33 -2.59 -2.01
CA ALA A 460 12.88 -3.06 -3.31
C ALA A 460 13.62 -2.36 -4.45
N ASP A 461 13.88 -1.05 -4.36
CA ASP A 461 14.68 -0.32 -5.34
C ASP A 461 16.14 -0.78 -5.38
N ASP A 462 16.75 -0.97 -4.20
CA ASP A 462 18.15 -1.41 -4.11
C ASP A 462 18.31 -2.79 -4.79
N LEU A 463 17.39 -3.72 -4.50
CA LEU A 463 17.37 -5.02 -5.15
C LEU A 463 16.97 -4.92 -6.63
N ALA A 464 16.09 -4.00 -7.03
CA ALA A 464 15.74 -3.76 -8.43
C ALA A 464 16.98 -3.35 -9.24
N MET A 465 17.83 -2.49 -8.71
CA MET A 465 19.13 -2.15 -9.32
C MET A 465 19.96 -3.41 -9.56
N GLU A 466 20.15 -4.24 -8.55
CA GLU A 466 20.92 -5.47 -8.70
C GLU A 466 20.31 -6.39 -9.77
N LEU A 467 18.99 -6.62 -9.71
CA LEU A 467 18.28 -7.53 -10.61
C LEU A 467 18.31 -7.03 -12.06
N SER A 468 18.04 -5.75 -12.29
CA SER A 468 18.10 -5.12 -13.61
C SER A 468 19.50 -5.21 -14.22
N VAL A 469 20.54 -4.93 -13.44
CA VAL A 469 21.92 -5.00 -13.93
C VAL A 469 22.33 -6.43 -14.27
N ARG A 470 21.89 -7.42 -13.48
CA ARG A 470 22.14 -8.84 -13.75
C ARG A 470 21.46 -9.36 -15.02
N VAL A 471 20.31 -8.79 -15.40
CA VAL A 471 19.68 -9.07 -16.69
C VAL A 471 20.16 -8.13 -17.80
N GLY A 472 21.33 -7.51 -17.64
CA GLY A 472 22.04 -6.86 -18.73
C GLY A 472 21.69 -5.39 -18.96
N LEU A 473 21.05 -4.70 -18.02
CA LEU A 473 20.99 -3.23 -18.05
C LEU A 473 22.30 -2.65 -17.51
N ASP A 474 22.71 -1.50 -18.03
CA ASP A 474 23.77 -0.72 -17.38
C ASP A 474 23.18 -0.01 -16.14
N PRO A 475 23.93 0.17 -15.03
CA PRO A 475 23.43 0.97 -13.91
C PRO A 475 22.91 2.35 -14.32
N THR A 476 23.52 2.97 -15.34
CA THR A 476 23.05 4.26 -15.89
C THR A 476 21.71 4.14 -16.60
N ASP A 477 21.43 3.03 -17.28
CA ASP A 477 20.12 2.73 -17.89
C ASP A 477 19.04 2.49 -16.82
N VAL A 478 19.38 1.86 -15.69
CA VAL A 478 18.44 1.68 -14.57
C VAL A 478 18.03 3.04 -13.98
N LEU A 479 19.00 3.92 -13.72
CA LEU A 479 18.73 5.27 -13.23
C LEU A 479 17.93 6.10 -14.23
N ALA A 480 18.20 5.95 -15.54
CA ALA A 480 17.42 6.60 -16.59
C ALA A 480 15.99 6.05 -16.67
N GLY A 481 15.79 4.74 -16.50
CA GLY A 481 14.46 4.13 -16.42
C GLY A 481 13.66 4.65 -15.23
N TRP A 482 14.31 4.89 -14.08
CA TRP A 482 13.65 5.52 -12.94
C TRP A 482 13.27 6.98 -13.22
N VAL A 483 14.12 7.76 -13.90
CA VAL A 483 13.73 9.10 -14.39
C VAL A 483 12.51 9.02 -15.32
N GLY A 484 12.45 8.02 -16.21
CA GLY A 484 11.28 7.77 -17.06
C GLY A 484 10.01 7.44 -16.25
N PHE A 485 10.14 6.75 -15.13
CA PHE A 485 9.04 6.54 -14.17
C PHE A 485 8.57 7.87 -13.54
N LEU A 486 9.48 8.76 -13.14
CA LEU A 486 9.10 10.10 -12.66
C LEU A 486 8.35 10.89 -13.75
N GLU A 487 8.84 10.89 -14.98
CA GLU A 487 8.15 11.56 -16.11
C GLU A 487 6.76 10.97 -16.38
N ALA A 488 6.60 9.66 -16.19
CA ALA A 488 5.31 8.99 -16.34
C ALA A 488 4.29 9.43 -15.26
N ILE A 489 4.73 9.65 -14.01
CA ILE A 489 3.88 10.23 -12.96
C ILE A 489 3.38 11.62 -13.36
N GLU A 490 4.27 12.48 -13.87
CA GLU A 490 3.86 13.83 -14.30
C GLU A 490 2.91 13.80 -15.49
N SER A 491 3.17 12.89 -16.45
CA SER A 491 2.30 12.69 -17.62
C SER A 491 0.92 12.19 -17.21
N TYR A 492 0.84 11.29 -16.24
CA TYR A 492 -0.42 10.79 -15.70
C TYR A 492 -1.26 11.92 -15.11
N TYR A 493 -0.65 12.82 -14.34
CA TYR A 493 -1.36 13.98 -13.80
C TYR A 493 -1.79 14.98 -14.88
N ALA A 494 -1.00 15.17 -15.92
CA ALA A 494 -1.38 16.01 -17.05
C ALA A 494 -2.62 15.44 -17.79
N ASP A 495 -2.68 14.12 -17.98
CA ASP A 495 -3.82 13.46 -18.63
C ASP A 495 -5.09 13.47 -17.77
N ALA A 496 -4.95 13.60 -16.45
CA ALA A 496 -6.07 13.88 -15.53
C ALA A 496 -6.61 15.32 -15.63
N GLY A 497 -6.10 16.13 -16.57
CA GLY A 497 -6.58 17.47 -16.88
C GLY A 497 -5.91 18.60 -16.08
N LEU A 498 -4.83 18.31 -15.34
CA LEU A 498 -4.07 19.32 -14.62
C LEU A 498 -3.14 20.06 -15.58
N THR A 499 -3.04 21.37 -15.40
CA THR A 499 -2.01 22.19 -16.05
C THR A 499 -0.62 21.85 -15.49
N ARG A 500 0.44 22.17 -16.22
CA ARG A 500 1.82 21.96 -15.75
C ARG A 500 2.10 22.61 -14.39
N GLU A 501 1.56 23.80 -14.16
CA GLU A 501 1.70 24.52 -12.88
C GLU A 501 1.01 23.77 -11.74
N GLU A 502 -0.19 23.23 -11.98
CA GLU A 502 -0.90 22.41 -10.99
C GLU A 502 -0.17 21.10 -10.71
N VAL A 503 0.37 20.42 -11.73
CA VAL A 503 1.19 19.21 -11.55
C VAL A 503 2.41 19.51 -10.67
N LEU A 504 3.13 20.60 -10.97
CA LEU A 504 4.29 21.03 -10.17
C LEU A 504 3.92 21.39 -8.73
N ALA A 505 2.79 22.08 -8.54
CA ALA A 505 2.30 22.41 -7.20
C ALA A 505 1.97 21.14 -6.39
N GLN A 506 1.40 20.11 -7.03
CA GLN A 506 1.11 18.84 -6.36
C GLN A 506 2.38 18.07 -5.98
N ILE A 507 3.36 17.99 -6.87
CA ILE A 507 4.67 17.39 -6.60
C ILE A 507 5.36 18.12 -5.43
N ALA A 508 5.33 19.46 -5.43
CA ALA A 508 5.90 20.24 -4.35
C ALA A 508 5.16 20.03 -3.01
N GLN A 509 3.84 19.84 -3.05
CA GLN A 509 3.02 19.61 -1.85
C GLN A 509 3.36 18.28 -1.16
N SER A 510 3.69 17.23 -1.93
CA SER A 510 4.18 15.96 -1.36
C SER A 510 5.64 16.06 -0.89
N GLY A 511 6.30 17.20 -1.09
CA GLY A 511 7.71 17.40 -0.81
C GLY A 511 8.64 16.69 -1.80
N ASP A 512 8.13 16.31 -2.97
CA ASP A 512 8.92 15.72 -4.05
C ASP A 512 9.55 16.80 -4.94
N ILE A 513 10.41 16.36 -5.85
CA ILE A 513 11.08 17.18 -6.86
C ILE A 513 10.64 16.67 -8.22
N ASP A 514 10.28 17.60 -9.11
CA ASP A 514 9.84 17.27 -10.46
C ASP A 514 10.93 16.50 -11.24
N ALA A 515 10.51 15.72 -12.23
CA ALA A 515 11.34 14.83 -13.02
C ALA A 515 12.52 15.56 -13.68
N ALA A 516 12.28 16.75 -14.23
CA ALA A 516 13.30 17.52 -14.93
C ALA A 516 14.37 18.03 -13.94
N THR A 517 13.94 18.59 -12.80
CA THR A 517 14.87 19.02 -11.75
C THR A 517 15.64 17.83 -11.17
N CYS A 518 14.96 16.72 -10.87
CA CYS A 518 15.60 15.52 -10.31
C CYS A 518 16.62 14.91 -11.28
N LYS A 519 16.28 14.85 -12.57
CA LYS A 519 17.21 14.44 -13.63
C LYS A 519 18.43 15.36 -13.68
N SER A 520 18.26 16.67 -13.57
CA SER A 520 19.40 17.60 -13.55
C SER A 520 20.34 17.34 -12.37
N TYR A 521 19.79 16.97 -11.21
CA TYR A 521 20.59 16.57 -10.06
C TYR A 521 21.32 15.26 -10.30
N LEU A 522 20.66 14.26 -10.89
CA LEU A 522 21.30 12.99 -11.28
C LEU A 522 22.44 13.20 -12.28
N ASP A 523 22.22 13.98 -13.33
CA ASP A 523 23.22 14.30 -14.37
C ASP A 523 24.45 15.01 -13.78
N ALA A 524 24.22 15.86 -12.76
CA ALA A 524 25.28 16.50 -12.00
C ALA A 524 25.97 15.56 -10.99
N GLY A 525 25.48 14.34 -10.77
CA GLY A 525 25.97 13.41 -9.75
C GLY A 525 25.60 13.85 -8.33
N PHE A 526 24.41 14.44 -8.18
CA PHE A 526 23.87 15.02 -6.94
C PHE A 526 24.87 15.91 -6.21
N VAL A 527 25.57 16.77 -6.97
CA VAL A 527 26.39 17.86 -6.45
C VAL A 527 25.95 19.17 -7.08
N LYS A 528 26.09 20.28 -6.34
CA LYS A 528 25.83 21.62 -6.85
C LYS A 528 26.88 22.01 -7.92
N ASP A 529 26.66 23.15 -8.57
CA ASP A 529 27.55 23.68 -9.62
C ASP A 529 29.02 23.84 -9.20
N ASP A 530 29.28 24.02 -7.89
CA ASP A 530 30.63 24.07 -7.33
C ASP A 530 31.36 22.70 -7.33
N LYS A 531 30.66 21.63 -7.72
CA LYS A 531 31.09 20.22 -7.75
C LYS A 531 31.61 19.68 -6.41
N LYS A 532 31.37 20.41 -5.33
CA LYS A 532 31.90 20.10 -3.99
C LYS A 532 30.79 19.94 -2.96
N THR A 533 29.73 20.72 -3.10
CA THR A 533 28.60 20.71 -2.18
C THR A 533 27.61 19.65 -2.64
N PRO A 534 27.38 18.58 -1.86
CA PRO A 534 26.39 17.59 -2.21
C PRO A 534 24.98 18.17 -2.18
N ILE A 535 24.16 17.73 -3.12
CA ILE A 535 22.71 17.88 -3.07
C ILE A 535 22.18 16.71 -2.26
N THR A 536 21.52 17.02 -1.15
CA THR A 536 20.80 16.04 -0.35
C THR A 536 19.34 16.13 -0.71
N VAL A 537 18.78 15.03 -1.23
CA VAL A 537 17.33 14.93 -1.44
C VAL A 537 16.72 14.45 -0.14
N THR A 538 15.83 15.25 0.42
CA THR A 538 15.18 14.96 1.71
C THR A 538 13.96 14.10 1.47
N ILE A 539 13.62 13.28 2.46
CA ILE A 539 12.30 12.62 2.49
C ILE A 539 11.20 13.68 2.33
N GLY A 540 10.22 13.42 1.46
CA GLY A 540 9.04 14.27 1.32
C GLY A 540 8.05 14.04 2.46
N SER A 541 6.77 13.89 2.15
CA SER A 541 5.74 13.53 3.14
C SER A 541 6.15 12.26 3.87
N ILE A 542 6.25 12.35 5.19
CA ILE A 542 6.59 11.21 6.05
C ILE A 542 5.45 10.19 6.15
N GLU A 543 4.25 10.59 5.72
CA GLU A 543 3.06 9.73 5.71
C GLU A 543 2.95 8.90 4.43
N SER A 544 3.68 9.28 3.38
CA SER A 544 3.82 8.46 2.19
C SER A 544 4.77 7.29 2.47
N LYS A 545 4.23 6.06 2.40
CA LYS A 545 5.01 4.82 2.53
C LYS A 545 6.01 4.61 1.39
N HIS A 546 5.69 5.16 0.21
CA HIS A 546 6.54 5.11 -0.98
C HIS A 546 7.53 6.27 -1.03
N HIS A 547 7.52 7.17 -0.03
CA HIS A 547 8.28 8.42 -0.02
C HIS A 547 8.19 9.14 -1.38
N THR A 548 9.12 10.03 -1.65
CA THR A 548 9.14 10.82 -2.88
C THR A 548 10.03 10.16 -3.94
N SER A 549 9.60 10.22 -5.19
CA SER A 549 10.23 9.50 -6.29
C SER A 549 11.66 9.98 -6.56
N CYS A 550 11.94 11.28 -6.38
CA CYS A 550 13.31 11.78 -6.49
C CYS A 550 14.21 11.36 -5.31
N TYR A 551 13.65 11.24 -4.10
CA TYR A 551 14.38 10.72 -2.94
C TYR A 551 14.81 9.26 -3.16
N ARG A 552 13.92 8.45 -3.73
CA ARG A 552 14.22 7.06 -4.13
C ARG A 552 15.30 6.99 -5.20
N LEU A 553 15.21 7.83 -6.25
CA LEU A 553 16.26 7.93 -7.27
C LEU A 553 17.62 8.30 -6.67
N TYR A 554 17.64 9.26 -5.74
CA TYR A 554 18.86 9.67 -5.05
C TYR A 554 19.52 8.51 -4.30
N ASN A 555 18.73 7.69 -3.60
CA ASN A 555 19.25 6.53 -2.90
C ASN A 555 19.65 5.40 -3.85
N LEU A 556 18.89 5.18 -4.93
CA LEU A 556 19.23 4.22 -5.98
C LEU A 556 20.56 4.57 -6.67
N TRP A 557 20.83 5.87 -6.87
CA TRP A 557 22.12 6.36 -7.35
C TRP A 557 23.26 6.12 -6.35
N ARG A 558 23.02 6.32 -5.04
CA ARG A 558 23.99 6.01 -3.99
C ARG A 558 24.29 4.52 -3.94
N GLU A 559 23.26 3.69 -4.11
CA GLU A 559 23.33 2.23 -4.15
C GLU A 559 24.23 1.76 -5.31
N ALA A 560 23.96 2.26 -6.53
CA ALA A 560 24.81 1.97 -7.69
C ALA A 560 26.28 2.35 -7.47
N ARG A 561 26.54 3.48 -6.81
CA ARG A 561 27.91 3.94 -6.48
C ARG A 561 28.58 3.10 -5.41
N ALA A 562 27.84 2.68 -4.38
CA ALA A 562 28.36 1.90 -3.27
C ALA A 562 28.81 0.52 -3.73
N HIS A 563 28.02 -0.11 -4.61
CA HIS A 563 28.22 -1.50 -5.01
C HIS A 563 28.94 -1.69 -6.34
N LYS A 564 29.08 -0.61 -7.15
CA LYS A 564 29.78 -0.64 -8.45
C LYS A 564 29.32 -1.81 -9.32
N TYR A 565 28.00 -1.94 -9.47
CA TYR A 565 27.39 -3.07 -10.17
C TYR A 565 27.98 -3.27 -11.56
N VAL A 566 28.22 -4.54 -11.92
CA VAL A 566 28.72 -4.94 -13.23
C VAL A 566 27.57 -5.53 -14.02
N LYS A 567 27.32 -4.95 -15.20
CA LYS A 567 26.31 -5.40 -16.16
C LYS A 567 26.49 -6.88 -16.51
N GLY A 568 25.41 -7.64 -16.33
CA GLY A 568 25.30 -9.03 -16.76
C GLY A 568 25.18 -9.16 -18.29
N PRO A 569 25.03 -10.40 -18.79
CA PRO A 569 24.89 -10.64 -20.22
C PRO A 569 23.70 -9.90 -20.82
N VAL A 570 23.91 -9.29 -21.99
CA VAL A 570 22.84 -8.63 -22.76
C VAL A 570 21.81 -9.68 -23.17
N GLN A 571 20.55 -9.40 -22.85
CA GLN A 571 19.45 -10.31 -23.17
C GLN A 571 19.08 -10.18 -24.65
N LYS A 572 18.59 -11.29 -25.23
CA LYS A 572 18.05 -11.25 -26.59
C LYS A 572 16.86 -10.27 -26.64
N PRO A 573 16.74 -9.44 -27.70
CA PRO A 573 15.56 -8.61 -27.88
C PRO A 573 14.28 -9.45 -27.86
N LEU A 574 13.22 -8.90 -27.27
CA LEU A 574 11.88 -9.50 -27.33
C LEU A 574 11.20 -9.12 -28.67
N PRO A 575 10.20 -9.89 -29.13
CA PRO A 575 9.66 -9.76 -30.49
C PRO A 575 8.84 -8.49 -30.76
N TYR A 576 8.50 -7.72 -29.72
CA TYR A 576 7.70 -6.51 -29.82
C TYR A 576 8.52 -5.29 -29.40
N ASP A 577 8.44 -4.21 -30.18
CA ASP A 577 8.99 -2.91 -29.77
C ASP A 577 8.12 -2.26 -28.69
N TRP A 578 8.74 -1.47 -27.83
CA TRP A 578 8.04 -0.87 -26.68
C TRP A 578 6.90 0.06 -27.08
N GLU A 579 7.04 0.83 -28.17
CA GLU A 579 6.00 1.78 -28.59
C GLU A 579 4.72 1.07 -29.03
N THR A 580 4.84 -0.10 -29.68
CA THR A 580 3.71 -0.98 -29.99
C THR A 580 3.02 -1.48 -28.70
N LEU A 581 3.79 -1.91 -27.71
CA LEU A 581 3.25 -2.39 -26.43
C LEU A 581 2.56 -1.27 -25.64
N ARG A 582 3.20 -0.10 -25.55
CA ARG A 582 2.67 1.10 -24.89
C ARG A 582 1.32 1.53 -25.48
N LYS A 583 1.18 1.52 -26.81
CA LYS A 583 -0.10 1.80 -27.49
C LYS A 583 -1.18 0.74 -27.22
N SER A 584 -0.78 -0.52 -27.07
CA SER A 584 -1.71 -1.59 -26.65
C SER A 584 -2.24 -1.28 -25.25
N ALA A 585 -1.37 -0.95 -24.29
CA ALA A 585 -1.76 -0.53 -22.95
C ALA A 585 -2.69 0.70 -22.96
N GLU A 586 -2.36 1.72 -23.76
CA GLU A 586 -3.18 2.93 -23.91
C GLU A 586 -4.61 2.60 -24.43
N THR A 587 -4.72 1.64 -25.35
CA THR A 587 -6.02 1.19 -25.88
C THR A 587 -6.87 0.53 -24.80
N TYR A 588 -6.24 -0.29 -23.95
CA TYR A 588 -6.91 -0.91 -22.80
C TYR A 588 -7.23 0.09 -21.68
N SER A 589 -6.36 1.06 -21.40
CA SER A 589 -6.63 2.12 -20.44
C SER A 589 -7.85 2.94 -20.87
N LYS A 590 -7.95 3.33 -22.14
CA LYS A 590 -9.13 4.07 -22.63
C LYS A 590 -10.43 3.27 -22.62
N ASN A 591 -10.36 1.94 -22.57
CA ASN A 591 -11.50 1.03 -22.58
C ASN A 591 -11.35 -0.03 -21.49
N PRO A 592 -11.46 0.34 -20.20
CA PRO A 592 -11.16 -0.57 -19.10
C PRO A 592 -12.10 -1.79 -19.08
N GLY A 593 -13.26 -1.69 -19.76
CA GLY A 593 -14.32 -2.67 -19.72
C GLY A 593 -15.05 -2.64 -18.38
N PRO A 594 -16.24 -3.26 -18.28
CA PRO A 594 -16.82 -3.51 -16.97
C PRO A 594 -15.90 -4.47 -16.19
N PRO A 595 -15.83 -4.36 -14.85
CA PRO A 595 -15.32 -5.43 -14.00
C PRO A 595 -15.92 -6.78 -14.44
N PRO A 596 -15.17 -7.89 -14.38
CA PRO A 596 -15.75 -9.20 -14.65
C PRO A 596 -16.94 -9.40 -13.72
N GLY A 597 -18.15 -9.26 -14.27
CA GLY A 597 -19.38 -9.32 -13.51
C GLY A 597 -19.53 -10.71 -12.91
N GLY A 598 -19.94 -10.80 -11.64
CA GLY A 598 -20.25 -12.05 -10.93
C GLY A 598 -21.45 -12.81 -11.49
N GLY A 599 -21.62 -12.86 -12.81
CA GLY A 599 -22.56 -13.71 -13.53
C GLY A 599 -21.81 -14.87 -14.17
N GLY A 600 -21.98 -16.07 -13.63
CA GLY A 600 -21.59 -17.28 -14.35
C GLY A 600 -22.32 -17.35 -15.69
N GLY A 601 -21.58 -17.57 -16.78
CA GLY A 601 -22.19 -17.79 -18.09
C GLY A 601 -21.22 -17.61 -19.25
N ASP A 602 -20.75 -18.74 -19.77
CA ASP A 602 -20.24 -18.97 -21.13
C ASP A 602 -19.03 -18.16 -21.61
N ALA A 603 -17.84 -18.67 -21.26
CA ALA A 603 -16.66 -18.48 -22.10
C ALA A 603 -16.88 -19.24 -23.43
N GLY A 604 -17.10 -18.48 -24.51
CA GLY A 604 -17.01 -19.01 -25.86
C GLY A 604 -15.63 -19.64 -26.13
N PRO A 605 -15.52 -20.52 -27.14
CA PRO A 605 -14.29 -21.27 -27.37
C PRO A 605 -13.12 -20.32 -27.67
N LEU A 606 -12.05 -20.46 -26.87
CA LEU A 606 -10.77 -19.81 -27.09
C LEU A 606 -10.24 -20.15 -28.49
N PRO A 607 -9.69 -19.20 -29.26
CA PRO A 607 -8.92 -19.53 -30.45
C PRO A 607 -7.65 -20.29 -30.02
N ASP A 608 -7.32 -21.33 -30.79
CA ASP A 608 -6.16 -22.19 -30.60
C ASP A 608 -4.88 -21.35 -30.47
N ALA A 609 -4.34 -21.24 -29.26
CA ALA A 609 -3.02 -20.67 -29.02
C ALA A 609 -2.00 -21.71 -29.50
N GLY A 610 -1.38 -21.44 -30.66
CA GLY A 610 -0.25 -22.22 -31.14
C GLY A 610 0.87 -22.31 -30.07
N PRO A 611 1.74 -23.34 -30.16
CA PRO A 611 2.77 -23.56 -29.15
C PRO A 611 3.70 -22.34 -29.04
N LEU A 612 3.92 -21.89 -27.80
CA LEU A 612 4.95 -20.92 -27.45
C LEU A 612 6.32 -21.44 -27.93
N PRO A 613 7.19 -20.59 -28.49
CA PRO A 613 8.54 -21.00 -28.83
C PRO A 613 9.31 -21.34 -27.54
N ASP A 614 9.94 -22.51 -27.52
CA ASP A 614 10.84 -22.97 -26.45
C ASP A 614 11.90 -21.92 -26.15
N ALA A 615 11.87 -21.38 -24.92
CA ALA A 615 13.00 -20.65 -24.37
C ALA A 615 14.11 -21.68 -24.09
N GLY A 616 15.04 -21.82 -25.05
CA GLY A 616 16.15 -22.75 -24.95
C GLY A 616 16.99 -22.56 -23.67
N PRO A 617 17.77 -23.59 -23.26
CA PRO A 617 18.52 -23.58 -22.01
C PRO A 617 19.51 -22.41 -21.94
N PHE A 618 19.47 -21.69 -20.81
CA PHE A 618 20.36 -20.59 -20.49
C PHE A 618 21.76 -21.13 -20.14
N ASP A 619 22.77 -20.77 -20.91
CA ASP A 619 24.17 -21.14 -20.66
C ASP A 619 24.76 -20.16 -19.64
N ALA A 620 24.65 -20.50 -18.36
CA ALA A 620 25.26 -19.75 -17.28
C ALA A 620 26.77 -20.04 -17.23
N GLY A 621 27.55 -19.30 -18.03
CA GLY A 621 29.01 -19.34 -17.95
C GLY A 621 29.53 -19.04 -16.52
N PRO A 622 30.70 -19.57 -16.14
CA PRO A 622 31.26 -19.39 -14.80
C PRO A 622 31.62 -17.91 -14.56
N PHE A 623 31.00 -17.31 -13.54
CA PHE A 623 31.28 -15.95 -13.09
C PHE A 623 32.42 -16.00 -12.07
N ASP A 624 33.59 -15.45 -12.43
CA ASP A 624 34.74 -15.32 -11.56
C ASP A 624 34.58 -14.05 -10.73
N ALA A 625 34.23 -14.20 -9.45
CA ALA A 625 34.21 -13.10 -8.49
C ALA A 625 35.64 -12.80 -8.06
N GLY A 626 36.35 -12.00 -8.87
CA GLY A 626 37.66 -11.49 -8.53
C GLY A 626 37.63 -10.75 -7.19
N ARG A 627 38.38 -11.28 -6.22
CA ARG A 627 38.84 -10.52 -5.04
C ARG A 627 39.88 -9.53 -5.50
N ASP A 628 39.66 -8.25 -5.19
CA ASP A 628 40.69 -7.27 -4.84
C ASP A 628 40.11 -6.32 -3.78
#